data_AF-A0A969C1S2-F1
#
_entry.id   AF-A0A969C1S2-F1
#
_cell.length_a   1.000
_cell.length_b   1.000
_cell.length_c   1.000
_cell.angle_alpha   90.00
_cell.angle_beta   90.00
_cell.angle_gamma   90.00
#
_symmetry.space_group_name_H-M   'P 1'
#
loop_
_entity.id
_entity.type
_entity.pdbx_description
1 polymer ?
#
loop_
_entity_poly.entity_id
_entity_poly.type
_entity_poly.pdbx_seq_one_letter_code
_entity_poly.pdbx_strand_id
1 'polypeptide(L)'
;MERGTELRGVKGWLLFLVLVLILIGPLLGALGVHSELEAVLAGQQALEGTEEWFDIQGAAWVAWGLGAILSVIAGLLLLIARKPWAVTAVITLLWLMGPILSIFIVWDSGLEFDGSVSVAIVKTTASASLWTLYLMISKG
;
A
#
# COMPACT_ATOMS: atom_id res chain seq x y z
N MET A 1 26.48 -28.86 6.96
CA MET A 1 26.17 -27.75 7.88
C MET A 1 25.54 -26.64 7.07
N GLU A 2 24.22 -26.67 6.92
CA GLU A 2 23.46 -25.57 6.32
C GLU A 2 23.45 -24.42 7.32
N ARG A 3 24.13 -23.32 7.02
CA ARG A 3 23.95 -22.09 7.79
C ARG A 3 22.53 -21.61 7.50
N GLY A 4 21.64 -21.78 8.47
CA GLY A 4 20.29 -21.25 8.41
C GLY A 4 20.34 -19.78 8.05
N THR A 5 19.83 -19.44 6.86
CA THR A 5 19.63 -18.09 6.38
C THR A 5 18.42 -17.50 7.10
N GLU A 6 18.55 -17.34 8.41
CA GLU A 6 17.60 -16.58 9.20
C GLU A 6 17.69 -15.11 8.79
N LEU A 7 16.54 -14.47 8.57
CA LEU A 7 16.47 -13.04 8.30
C LEU A 7 17.09 -12.26 9.46
N ARG A 8 18.30 -11.72 9.25
CA ARG A 8 18.95 -10.81 10.18
C ARG A 8 18.43 -9.40 9.91
N GLY A 9 17.20 -9.14 10.33
CA GLY A 9 16.65 -7.79 10.33
C GLY A 9 17.60 -6.84 11.07
N VAL A 10 17.91 -5.68 10.48
CA VAL A 10 18.73 -4.65 11.14
C VAL A 10 17.99 -4.16 12.38
N LYS A 11 18.35 -4.65 13.57
CA LYS A 11 18.04 -4.10 14.90
C LYS A 11 16.63 -3.47 15.04
N GLY A 12 15.56 -4.24 14.83
CA GLY A 12 14.17 -3.81 15.09
C GLY A 12 13.44 -3.12 13.94
N TRP A 13 14.13 -2.74 12.87
CA TRP A 13 13.50 -2.13 11.68
C TRP A 13 12.54 -3.09 10.94
N LEU A 14 12.79 -4.40 11.01
CA LEU A 14 11.88 -5.39 10.45
C LEU A 14 10.56 -5.44 11.22
N LEU A 15 10.62 -5.31 12.56
CA LEU A 15 9.43 -5.22 13.39
C LEU A 15 8.67 -3.92 13.11
N PHE A 16 9.39 -2.81 12.93
CA PHE A 16 8.78 -1.54 12.53
C PHE A 16 8.06 -1.66 11.18
N LEU A 17 8.67 -2.29 10.16
CA LEU A 17 8.02 -2.55 8.88
C LEU A 17 6.76 -3.41 9.05
N VAL A 18 6.80 -4.46 9.87
CA VAL A 18 5.62 -5.28 10.16
C VAL A 18 4.51 -4.44 10.80
N LEU A 19 4.84 -3.58 11.76
CA LEU A 19 3.85 -2.67 12.38
C LEU A 19 3.29 -1.67 11.37
N VAL A 20 4.13 -1.16 10.46
CA VAL A 20 3.69 -0.29 9.38
C VAL A 20 2.71 -1.02 8.46
N LEU A 21 3.00 -2.26 8.09
CA LEU A 21 2.14 -3.03 7.18
C LEU A 21 0.82 -3.47 7.83
N ILE A 22 0.84 -3.87 9.11
CA ILE A 22 -0.34 -4.43 9.78
C ILE A 22 -1.25 -3.33 10.35
N LEU A 23 -0.68 -2.24 10.89
CA LEU A 23 -1.44 -1.25 11.65
C LEU A 23 -1.41 0.13 10.99
N ILE A 24 -0.21 0.70 10.83
CA ILE A 24 -0.10 2.12 10.46
C ILE A 24 -0.58 2.36 9.03
N GLY A 25 -0.20 1.50 8.09
CA GLY A 25 -0.57 1.59 6.67
C GLY A 25 -2.07 1.52 6.47
N PRO A 26 -2.77 0.47 6.94
CA PRO A 26 -4.23 0.39 6.86
C PRO A 26 -4.93 1.59 7.50
N LEU A 27 -4.47 2.05 8.67
CA LEU A 27 -5.04 3.19 9.38
C LEU A 27 -4.88 4.50 8.59
N LEU A 28 -3.67 4.78 8.11
CA LEU A 28 -3.40 5.96 7.28
C LEU A 28 -4.14 5.90 5.95
N GLY A 29 -4.30 4.70 5.36
CA GLY A 29 -5.10 4.49 4.17
C GLY A 29 -6.58 4.82 4.39
N ALA A 30 -7.14 4.46 5.55
CA ALA A 30 -8.54 4.77 5.87
C ALA A 30 -8.76 6.28 6.01
N LEU A 31 -7.82 6.97 6.69
CA LEU A 31 -7.83 8.42 6.80
C LEU A 31 -7.69 9.09 5.43
N GLY A 32 -6.83 8.55 4.57
CA GLY A 32 -6.67 9.01 3.18
C GLY A 32 -7.97 8.93 2.40
N VAL A 33 -8.59 7.74 2.34
CA VAL A 33 -9.88 7.54 1.65
C VAL A 33 -10.95 8.47 2.21
N HIS A 34 -11.05 8.59 3.54
CA HIS A 34 -12.01 9.50 4.14
C HIS A 34 -11.79 10.96 3.70
N SER A 35 -10.54 11.43 3.75
CA SER A 35 -10.21 12.81 3.33
C SER A 35 -10.44 13.06 1.84
N GLU A 36 -10.21 12.06 0.98
CA GLU A 36 -10.48 12.16 -0.46
C GLU A 36 -11.97 12.21 -0.74
N LEU A 37 -12.77 11.38 -0.04
CA LEU A 37 -14.22 11.43 -0.13
C LEU A 37 -14.77 12.79 0.34
N GLU A 38 -14.27 13.33 1.46
CA GLU A 38 -14.66 14.68 1.90
C GLU A 38 -14.29 15.76 0.87
N ALA A 39 -13.11 15.67 0.25
CA ALA A 39 -12.68 16.61 -0.78
C ALA A 39 -13.57 16.53 -2.03
N VAL A 40 -13.94 15.32 -2.46
CA VAL A 40 -14.88 15.11 -3.58
C VAL A 40 -16.24 15.70 -3.26
N LEU A 41 -16.78 15.44 -2.07
CA LEU A 41 -18.08 15.95 -1.65
C LEU A 41 -18.08 17.48 -1.54
N ALA A 42 -16.99 18.07 -1.02
CA ALA A 42 -16.83 19.52 -0.95
C ALA A 42 -16.79 20.17 -2.35
N GLY A 43 -16.21 19.48 -3.34
CA GLY A 43 -16.18 19.93 -4.74
C GLY A 43 -17.50 19.69 -5.50
N GLN A 44 -18.30 18.71 -5.08
CA GLN A 44 -19.50 18.25 -5.77
C GLN A 44 -20.66 18.01 -4.79
N GLN A 45 -21.09 19.06 -4.09
CA GLN A 45 -22.17 18.97 -3.09
C GLN A 45 -23.48 18.41 -3.64
N ALA A 46 -23.71 18.52 -4.96
CA ALA A 46 -24.88 17.95 -5.63
C ALA A 46 -24.95 16.42 -5.59
N LEU A 47 -23.84 15.73 -5.27
CA LEU A 47 -23.79 14.27 -5.11
C LEU A 47 -24.29 13.82 -3.73
N GLU A 48 -24.40 14.72 -2.74
CA GLU A 48 -24.74 14.29 -1.39
C GLU A 48 -26.12 13.61 -1.34
N GLY A 49 -26.13 12.35 -0.90
CA GLY A 49 -27.34 11.53 -0.78
C GLY A 49 -27.85 10.92 -2.08
N THR A 50 -27.12 11.03 -3.20
CA THR A 50 -27.46 10.31 -4.44
C THR A 50 -26.98 8.85 -4.39
N GLU A 51 -27.59 7.99 -5.20
CA GLU A 51 -27.15 6.58 -5.36
C GLU A 51 -25.70 6.50 -5.86
N GLU A 52 -25.34 7.38 -6.80
CA GLU A 52 -23.98 7.50 -7.34
C GLU A 52 -22.94 7.79 -6.25
N TRP A 53 -23.28 8.61 -5.25
CA TRP A 53 -22.39 8.88 -4.13
C TRP A 53 -22.16 7.65 -3.25
N PHE A 54 -23.20 6.87 -2.98
CA PHE A 54 -23.06 5.62 -2.23
C PHE A 54 -22.21 4.60 -2.98
N ASP A 55 -22.33 4.53 -4.31
CA ASP A 55 -21.50 3.66 -5.14
C ASP A 55 -20.03 4.09 -5.12
N ILE A 56 -19.74 5.39 -5.22
CA ILE A 56 -18.38 5.93 -5.11
C ILE A 56 -17.77 5.61 -3.74
N GLN A 57 -18.51 5.85 -2.66
CA GLN A 57 -18.06 5.51 -1.30
C GLN A 57 -17.79 4.02 -1.16
N GLY A 58 -18.72 3.19 -1.64
CA GLY A 58 -18.61 1.73 -1.59
C GLY A 58 -17.37 1.24 -2.33
N ALA A 59 -17.15 1.72 -3.57
CA ALA A 59 -15.98 1.37 -4.36
C ALA A 59 -14.67 1.78 -3.66
N ALA A 60 -14.60 2.99 -3.10
CA ALA A 60 -13.42 3.48 -2.40
C ALA A 60 -13.09 2.64 -1.15
N TRP A 61 -14.10 2.31 -0.34
CA TRP A 61 -13.91 1.48 0.85
C TRP A 61 -13.55 0.03 0.51
N VAL A 62 -14.11 -0.53 -0.55
CA VAL A 62 -13.73 -1.88 -1.03
C VAL A 62 -12.29 -1.89 -1.54
N ALA A 63 -11.89 -0.91 -2.34
CA ALA A 63 -10.52 -0.79 -2.84
C ALA A 63 -9.51 -0.67 -1.68
N TRP A 64 -9.79 0.19 -0.70
CA TRP A 64 -8.98 0.29 0.51
C TRP A 64 -8.97 -1.01 1.31
N GLY A 65 -10.12 -1.66 1.51
CA GLY A 65 -10.23 -2.90 2.28
C GLY A 65 -9.37 -4.02 1.68
N LEU A 66 -9.39 -4.18 0.36
CA LEU A 66 -8.52 -5.13 -0.35
C LEU A 66 -7.04 -4.79 -0.15
N GLY A 67 -6.68 -3.50 -0.28
CA GLY A 67 -5.32 -3.04 -0.01
C GLY A 67 -4.87 -3.31 1.44
N ALA A 68 -5.72 -3.03 2.42
CA ALA A 68 -5.46 -3.27 3.83
C ALA A 68 -5.23 -4.75 4.12
N ILE A 69 -6.05 -5.64 3.57
CA ILE A 69 -5.89 -7.10 3.70
C ILE A 69 -4.54 -7.54 3.14
N LEU A 70 -4.17 -7.10 1.93
CA LEU A 70 -2.89 -7.45 1.32
C LEU A 70 -1.70 -6.92 2.14
N SER A 71 -1.81 -5.71 2.69
CA SER A 71 -0.81 -5.13 3.59
C SER A 71 -0.62 -5.98 4.84
N VAL A 72 -1.72 -6.38 5.48
CA VAL A 72 -1.69 -7.25 6.66
C VAL A 72 -1.09 -8.61 6.33
N ILE A 73 -1.46 -9.22 5.20
CA ILE A 73 -0.88 -10.49 4.73
C ILE A 73 0.64 -10.35 4.53
N ALA A 74 1.11 -9.26 3.92
CA ALA A 74 2.53 -9.00 3.75
C ALA A 74 3.26 -8.91 5.11
N GLY A 75 2.69 -8.15 6.06
CA GLY A 75 3.25 -8.05 7.41
C GLY A 75 3.30 -9.39 8.15
N LEU A 76 2.24 -10.19 8.05
CA LEU A 76 2.17 -11.52 8.66
C LEU A 76 3.15 -12.51 8.00
N LEU A 77 3.32 -12.46 6.68
CA LEU A 77 4.32 -13.27 5.98
C LEU A 77 5.74 -12.98 6.49
N LEU A 78 6.10 -11.70 6.68
CA LEU A 78 7.39 -11.33 7.28
C LEU A 78 7.52 -11.82 8.73
N LEU A 79 6.44 -11.70 9.52
CA LEU A 79 6.45 -12.03 10.93
C LEU A 79 6.58 -13.55 11.19
N ILE A 80 5.82 -14.35 10.44
CA ILE A 80 5.66 -15.80 10.64
C ILE A 80 6.72 -16.59 9.87
N ALA A 81 6.91 -16.31 8.57
CA ALA A 81 7.72 -17.19 7.74
C ALA A 81 9.21 -17.05 8.00
N ARG A 82 9.68 -15.84 8.37
CA ARG A 82 11.08 -15.50 8.66
C ARG A 82 12.12 -16.05 7.66
N LYS A 83 11.70 -16.23 6.40
CA LYS A 83 12.49 -16.88 5.34
C LYS A 83 12.77 -15.91 4.19
N PRO A 84 13.87 -16.11 3.45
CA PRO A 84 14.26 -15.23 2.33
C PRO A 84 13.21 -15.12 1.21
N TRP A 85 12.36 -16.14 1.02
CA TRP A 85 11.27 -16.10 0.03
C TRP A 85 10.15 -15.13 0.44
N ALA A 86 9.88 -14.98 1.74
CA ALA A 86 8.85 -14.07 2.25
C ALA A 86 9.22 -12.62 1.97
N VAL A 87 10.51 -12.29 2.03
CA VAL A 87 11.03 -10.98 1.62
C VAL A 87 10.73 -10.70 0.15
N THR A 88 10.99 -11.66 -0.73
CA THR A 88 10.70 -11.51 -2.16
C THR A 88 9.19 -11.34 -2.40
N ALA A 89 8.34 -12.13 -1.72
CA ALA A 89 6.89 -11.99 -1.81
C ALA A 89 6.39 -10.61 -1.35
N VAL A 90 6.93 -10.08 -0.24
CA VAL A 90 6.55 -8.75 0.28
C VAL A 90 7.00 -7.63 -0.64
N ILE A 91 8.20 -7.72 -1.23
CA ILE A 91 8.65 -6.78 -2.25
C ILE A 91 7.65 -6.78 -3.41
N THR A 92 7.25 -7.95 -3.91
CA THR A 92 6.24 -8.05 -4.98
C THR A 92 4.92 -7.37 -4.58
N LEU A 93 4.43 -7.61 -3.36
CA LEU A 93 3.19 -6.99 -2.87
C LEU A 93 3.32 -5.46 -2.75
N LEU A 94 4.45 -4.94 -2.26
CA LEU A 94 4.69 -3.50 -2.17
C LEU A 94 4.64 -2.80 -3.54
N TRP A 95 5.23 -3.44 -4.55
CA TRP A 95 5.20 -2.92 -5.92
C TRP A 95 3.81 -3.05 -6.57
N LEU A 96 3.13 -4.16 -6.32
CA LEU A 96 1.79 -4.40 -6.83
C LEU A 96 0.80 -3.37 -6.27
N MET A 97 0.82 -3.14 -4.96
CA MET A 97 -0.12 -2.26 -4.27
C MET A 97 0.20 -0.77 -4.43
N GLY A 98 1.46 -0.41 -4.64
CA GLY A 98 1.87 0.98 -4.84
C GLY A 98 1.90 1.35 -6.32
N PRO A 99 3.08 1.40 -6.97
CA PRO A 99 3.22 1.96 -8.30
C PRO A 99 2.38 1.27 -9.37
N ILE A 100 2.34 -0.08 -9.36
CA ILE A 100 1.67 -0.84 -10.42
C ILE A 100 0.16 -0.58 -10.38
N LEU A 101 -0.44 -0.62 -9.19
CA LEU A 101 -1.86 -0.29 -9.04
C LEU A 101 -2.15 1.16 -9.42
N SER A 102 -1.31 2.11 -9.01
CA SER A 102 -1.50 3.53 -9.41
C SER A 102 -1.46 3.72 -10.92
N ILE A 103 -0.51 3.08 -11.62
CA ILE A 103 -0.43 3.14 -13.09
C ILE A 103 -1.64 2.48 -13.74
N PHE A 104 -2.08 1.33 -13.22
CA PHE A 104 -3.24 0.63 -13.73
C PHE A 104 -4.52 1.47 -13.60
N ILE A 105 -4.73 2.13 -12.46
CA ILE A 105 -5.88 3.02 -12.25
C ILE A 105 -5.87 4.16 -13.26
N VAL A 106 -4.73 4.85 -13.45
CA VAL A 106 -4.62 5.96 -14.42
C VAL A 106 -4.92 5.49 -15.84
N TRP A 107 -4.39 4.32 -16.21
CA TRP A 107 -4.64 3.71 -17.52
C TRP A 107 -6.12 3.37 -17.74
N ASP A 108 -6.76 2.70 -16.77
CA ASP A 108 -8.14 2.21 -16.89
C ASP A 108 -9.16 3.35 -16.83
N SER A 109 -8.93 4.34 -15.98
CA SER A 109 -9.79 5.53 -15.84
C SER A 109 -9.65 6.55 -16.98
N GLY A 110 -8.60 6.42 -17.81
CA GLY A 110 -8.28 7.41 -18.84
C GLY A 110 -7.86 8.77 -18.27
N LEU A 111 -7.46 8.82 -16.99
CA LEU A 111 -7.01 10.06 -16.35
C LEU A 111 -5.75 10.59 -17.03
N GLU A 112 -5.69 11.91 -17.21
CA GLU A 112 -4.48 12.55 -17.68
C GLU A 112 -3.42 12.54 -16.58
N PHE A 113 -2.15 12.38 -16.98
CA PHE A 113 -1.01 12.56 -16.08
C PHE A 113 -0.85 14.04 -15.75
N ASP A 114 -1.58 14.48 -14.73
CA ASP A 114 -1.43 15.81 -14.17
C ASP A 114 -0.36 15.82 -13.04
N GLY A 115 -0.17 16.99 -12.43
CA GLY A 115 0.77 17.13 -11.31
C GLY A 115 0.37 16.30 -10.08
N SER A 116 -0.92 16.09 -9.83
CA SER A 116 -1.41 15.39 -8.64
C SER A 116 -1.19 13.88 -8.74
N VAL A 117 -1.53 13.30 -9.89
CA VAL A 117 -1.30 11.90 -10.26
C VAL A 117 0.20 11.58 -10.26
N SER A 118 1.00 12.47 -10.85
CA SER A 118 2.46 12.33 -10.89
C SER A 118 3.06 12.29 -9.47
N VAL A 119 2.63 13.20 -8.58
CA VAL A 119 3.09 13.22 -7.19
C VAL A 119 2.68 11.96 -6.44
N ALA A 120 1.46 11.45 -6.65
CA ALA A 120 0.99 10.21 -6.03
C ALA A 120 1.84 9.00 -6.44
N ILE A 121 2.11 8.84 -7.74
CA ILE A 121 2.95 7.76 -8.27
C ILE A 121 4.39 7.88 -7.76
N VAL A 122 4.96 9.08 -7.72
CA VAL A 122 6.30 9.30 -7.18
C VAL A 122 6.37 8.92 -5.69
N LYS A 123 5.37 9.30 -4.89
CA LYS A 123 5.30 8.94 -3.47
C LYS A 123 5.23 7.42 -3.26
N THR A 124 4.37 6.72 -3.99
CA THR A 124 4.22 5.26 -3.87
C THR A 124 5.47 4.53 -4.36
N THR A 125 6.10 5.02 -5.44
CA THR A 125 7.35 4.47 -5.99
C THR A 125 8.53 4.69 -5.05
N ALA A 126 8.67 5.89 -4.48
CA ALA A 126 9.73 6.19 -3.51
C ALA A 126 9.59 5.32 -2.26
N SER A 127 8.37 5.20 -1.73
CA SER A 127 8.08 4.33 -0.57
C SER A 127 8.41 2.86 -0.87
N ALA A 128 7.91 2.32 -1.99
CA ALA A 128 8.19 0.94 -2.40
C ALA A 128 9.69 0.68 -2.60
N SER A 129 10.41 1.65 -3.18
CA SER A 129 11.86 1.56 -3.41
C SER A 129 12.64 1.55 -2.09
N LEU A 130 12.30 2.43 -1.15
CA LEU A 130 12.95 2.48 0.17
C LEU A 130 12.78 1.15 0.92
N TRP A 131 11.56 0.61 0.95
CA TRP A 131 11.30 -0.66 1.61
C TRP A 131 11.95 -1.84 0.88
N THR A 132 11.99 -1.81 -0.45
CA THR A 132 12.69 -2.83 -1.26
C THR A 132 14.18 -2.86 -0.93
N LEU A 133 14.84 -1.70 -0.92
CA LEU A 133 16.25 -1.59 -0.56
C LEU A 133 16.52 -2.10 0.86
N TYR A 134 15.71 -1.68 1.82
CA TYR A 134 15.82 -2.15 3.21
C TYR A 134 15.69 -3.68 3.30
N LEU A 135 14.65 -4.23 2.65
CA LEU A 135 14.36 -5.66 2.66
C LEU A 135 15.46 -6.48 1.98
N MET A 136 16.02 -5.99 0.87
CA MET A 136 17.17 -6.62 0.20
C MET A 136 18.41 -6.66 1.09
N ILE A 137 18.68 -5.59 1.83
CA ILE A 137 19.79 -5.55 2.80
C ILE A 137 19.54 -6.53 3.95
N SER A 138 18.29 -6.66 4.42
CA SER A 138 17.93 -7.57 5.52
C SER A 138 17.94 -9.07 5.18
N LYS A 139 18.05 -9.40 3.89
CA LYS A 139 18.11 -10.78 3.37
C LYS A 139 19.52 -11.38 3.44
N GLY A 140 20.56 -10.54 3.57
CA GLY A 140 21.97 -10.93 3.64
C GLY A 140 22.45 -11.25 5.06
#